data_AF-A0A939HPY7-F1
#
_entry.id   AF-A0A939HPY7-F1
#
_cell.length_a   1.000
_cell.length_b   1.000
_cell.length_c   1.000
_cell.angle_alpha   90.00
_cell.angle_beta   90.00
_cell.angle_gamma   90.00
#
_symmetry.space_group_name_H-M   'P 1'
#
loop_
_entity.id
_entity.type
_entity.pdbx_description
1 polymer ?
#
loop_
_entity_poly.entity_id
_entity_poly.type
_entity_poly.pdbx_seq_one_letter_code
_entity_poly.pdbx_strand_id
1 'polypeptide(L)'
;MASGVLRPSVAEFDHTAVTPFKMLRSMPAEMRGVVVNLRDALKELRGTVFRAGQMVLTDEQVAVQAWLRADILASTLPAIIQAGFMARDDEGALFSPQLYAAQLRREERQERAAAAQAYWESVQDGAALPPGMTRKQHTAQANGGRGGRPRKGETAEQAYERRLREQAAGQSQREMRLLGTIAGGRAENRNRNEKTNPVSVSVNSGFSGSAEEEREYINLNQNTYLGSSSSSAQTGNPESGKPEPDQALVNSVARAVLDAAGMGQEQAIHALQAVPHWLSAGADEALIVSAIGSHMQKMAANGQKPRHFGVFKAPVARAIAAARATQAVASAGSAPPVAVAMTETEKLAHDAWTRAAPIFARMMGEKGCLSTVQREWPAVAVEHGLPPCAPRRDAYLEFYQTHAETGEAA
;
A
#
# COMPACT_ATOMS: atom_id res chain seq x y z
N MET A 1 -19.11 -14.34 -0.10
CA MET A 1 -20.08 -13.73 -1.03
C MET A 1 -19.38 -12.55 -1.68
N ALA A 2 -19.19 -12.55 -3.00
CA ALA A 2 -18.53 -11.45 -3.69
C ALA A 2 -19.35 -10.17 -3.44
N SER A 3 -18.74 -9.13 -2.86
CA SER A 3 -19.37 -7.82 -2.81
C SER A 3 -19.54 -7.39 -4.27
N GLY A 4 -20.74 -7.54 -4.81
CA GLY A 4 -21.04 -7.20 -6.19
C GLY A 4 -20.90 -5.71 -6.36
N VAL A 5 -19.73 -5.26 -6.79
CA VAL A 5 -19.52 -3.87 -7.22
C VAL A 5 -20.50 -3.63 -8.36
N LEU A 6 -21.41 -2.67 -8.17
CA LEU A 6 -22.39 -2.28 -9.19
C LEU A 6 -21.65 -1.87 -10.46
N ARG A 7 -21.97 -2.57 -11.56
CA ARG A 7 -21.41 -2.32 -12.90
C ARG A 7 -22.39 -1.47 -13.71
N PRO A 8 -21.90 -0.58 -14.58
CA PRO A 8 -22.73 0.06 -15.58
C PRO A 8 -23.25 -0.97 -16.60
N SER A 9 -24.43 -0.72 -17.14
CA SER A 9 -25.03 -1.53 -18.22
C SER A 9 -24.47 -1.05 -19.56
N VAL A 10 -23.40 -1.66 -20.05
CA VAL A 10 -22.72 -1.27 -21.30
C VAL A 10 -22.48 -2.52 -22.15
N ALA A 11 -23.03 -2.55 -23.36
CA ALA A 11 -22.89 -3.68 -24.28
C ALA A 11 -21.43 -3.90 -24.75
N GLU A 12 -20.72 -2.83 -25.10
CA GLU A 12 -19.32 -2.87 -25.54
C GLU A 12 -18.52 -1.74 -24.86
N PHE A 13 -17.44 -2.10 -24.17
CA PHE A 13 -16.56 -1.13 -23.50
C PHE A 13 -15.13 -1.23 -24.04
N ASP A 14 -14.68 -0.18 -24.72
CA ASP A 14 -13.30 -0.10 -25.20
C ASP A 14 -12.38 0.53 -24.14
N HIS A 15 -11.47 -0.29 -23.60
CA HIS A 15 -10.46 0.15 -22.64
C HIS A 15 -9.47 1.17 -23.20
N THR A 16 -9.23 1.16 -24.51
CA THR A 16 -8.22 2.00 -25.17
C THR A 16 -8.74 3.41 -25.42
N ALA A 17 -10.05 3.58 -25.52
CA ALA A 17 -10.73 4.86 -25.67
C ALA A 17 -10.87 5.66 -24.35
N VAL A 18 -10.49 5.08 -23.21
CA VAL A 18 -10.63 5.74 -21.90
C VAL A 18 -9.63 6.89 -21.75
N THR A 19 -10.13 8.12 -21.57
CA THR A 19 -9.30 9.29 -21.33
C THR A 19 -8.41 9.10 -20.09
N PRO A 20 -7.08 9.23 -20.19
CA PRO A 20 -6.20 9.11 -19.04
C PRO A 20 -6.48 10.19 -17.99
N PHE A 21 -6.59 9.82 -16.71
CA PHE A 21 -6.88 10.80 -15.64
C PHE A 21 -5.87 11.94 -15.54
N LYS A 22 -4.63 11.73 -15.99
CA LYS A 22 -3.59 12.78 -16.05
C LYS A 22 -4.00 13.95 -16.94
N MET A 23 -4.83 13.71 -17.95
CA MET A 23 -5.37 14.74 -18.85
C MET A 23 -6.37 15.65 -18.15
N LEU A 24 -6.83 15.34 -16.94
CA LEU A 24 -7.70 16.24 -16.18
C LEU A 24 -7.07 17.62 -15.95
N ARG A 25 -5.73 17.70 -15.99
CA ARG A 25 -4.99 18.96 -15.89
C ARG A 25 -5.24 19.93 -17.04
N SER A 26 -5.70 19.47 -18.19
CA SER A 26 -6.04 20.34 -19.33
C SER A 26 -7.46 20.92 -19.25
N MET A 27 -8.29 20.47 -18.29
CA MET A 27 -9.62 21.02 -18.09
C MET A 27 -9.61 22.29 -17.22
N PRO A 28 -10.59 23.20 -17.39
CA PRO A 28 -10.83 24.31 -16.47
C PRO A 28 -10.94 23.85 -15.01
N ALA A 29 -10.56 24.72 -14.07
CA ALA A 29 -10.53 24.39 -12.65
C ALA A 29 -11.89 23.94 -12.09
N GLU A 30 -12.97 24.57 -12.56
CA GLU A 30 -14.35 24.23 -12.18
C GLU A 30 -14.72 22.80 -12.58
N MET A 31 -14.54 22.44 -13.86
CA MET A 31 -14.82 21.09 -14.36
C MET A 31 -13.94 20.03 -13.67
N ARG A 32 -12.69 20.37 -13.38
CA ARG A 32 -11.77 19.51 -12.64
C ARG A 32 -12.28 19.22 -11.24
N GLY A 33 -12.77 20.24 -10.53
CA GLY A 33 -13.39 20.07 -9.20
C GLY A 33 -14.59 19.13 -9.27
N VAL A 34 -15.48 19.33 -10.25
CA VAL A 34 -16.65 18.48 -10.48
C VAL A 34 -16.26 17.02 -10.73
N VAL A 35 -15.30 16.77 -11.63
CA VAL A 35 -14.83 15.40 -11.93
C VAL A 35 -14.23 14.72 -10.70
N VAL A 36 -13.45 15.44 -9.90
CA VAL A 36 -12.85 14.90 -8.67
C VAL A 36 -13.95 14.51 -7.68
N ASN A 37 -14.92 15.40 -7.43
CA ASN A 37 -16.03 15.13 -6.51
C ASN A 37 -16.88 13.94 -6.96
N LEU A 38 -17.26 13.88 -8.23
CA LEU A 38 -18.01 12.74 -8.79
C LEU A 38 -17.23 11.43 -8.63
N ARG A 39 -15.92 11.44 -8.91
CA ARG A 39 -15.07 10.26 -8.78
C ARG A 39 -14.92 9.83 -7.33
N ASP A 40 -14.78 10.77 -6.40
CA ASP A 40 -14.62 10.46 -4.98
C ASP A 40 -15.92 9.93 -4.38
N ALA A 41 -17.08 10.48 -4.78
CA ALA A 41 -18.39 9.93 -4.43
C ALA A 41 -18.56 8.47 -4.89
N LEU A 42 -18.15 8.14 -6.12
CA LEU A 42 -18.18 6.75 -6.60
C LEU A 42 -17.25 5.83 -5.80
N LYS A 43 -16.06 6.30 -5.40
CA LYS A 43 -15.16 5.51 -4.56
C LYS A 43 -15.74 5.28 -3.16
N GLU A 44 -16.38 6.28 -2.58
CA GLU A 44 -17.04 6.18 -1.28
C GLU A 44 -18.16 5.15 -1.30
N LEU A 45 -18.96 5.16 -2.37
CA LEU A 45 -19.99 4.15 -2.65
C LEU A 45 -19.40 2.76 -2.99
N ARG A 46 -18.07 2.64 -3.11
CA ARG A 46 -17.36 1.45 -3.63
C ARG A 46 -17.94 0.96 -4.96
N GLY A 47 -18.41 1.89 -5.78
CA GLY A 47 -19.09 1.66 -7.03
C GLY A 47 -18.35 2.25 -8.23
N THR A 48 -18.82 1.88 -9.42
CA THR A 48 -18.32 2.47 -10.68
C THR A 48 -19.37 3.32 -11.39
N VAL A 49 -20.64 3.18 -10.99
CA VAL A 49 -21.84 3.80 -11.56
C VAL A 49 -22.71 4.39 -10.44
N PHE A 50 -23.38 5.51 -10.72
CA PHE A 50 -24.35 6.13 -9.85
C PHE A 50 -25.72 5.43 -9.96
N ARG A 51 -25.89 4.37 -9.17
CA ARG A 51 -27.14 3.60 -9.05
C ARG A 51 -27.44 3.28 -7.60
N ALA A 52 -28.73 3.27 -7.27
CA ALA A 52 -29.23 2.71 -6.02
C ALA A 52 -29.95 1.39 -6.32
N GLY A 53 -29.21 0.28 -6.22
CA GLY A 53 -29.70 -1.02 -6.68
C GLY A 53 -29.95 -1.00 -8.19
N GLN A 54 -31.22 -1.17 -8.60
CA GLN A 54 -31.65 -1.09 -10.00
C GLN A 54 -32.04 0.33 -10.45
N MET A 55 -32.18 1.28 -9.51
CA MET A 55 -32.62 2.64 -9.82
C MET A 55 -31.46 3.49 -10.36
N VAL A 56 -31.65 4.06 -11.55
CA VAL A 56 -30.77 5.08 -12.13
C VAL A 56 -30.93 6.39 -11.38
N LEU A 57 -29.84 6.95 -10.86
CA LEU A 57 -29.88 8.25 -10.18
C LEU A 57 -29.96 9.40 -11.20
N THR A 58 -30.83 10.36 -10.92
CA THR A 58 -30.94 11.60 -11.71
C THR A 58 -29.76 12.53 -11.45
N ASP A 59 -29.52 13.49 -12.34
CA ASP A 59 -28.38 14.42 -12.22
C ASP A 59 -28.45 15.24 -10.93
N GLU A 60 -29.66 15.59 -10.49
CA GLU A 60 -29.87 16.28 -9.21
C GLU A 60 -29.46 15.39 -8.03
N GLN A 61 -29.85 14.11 -8.05
CA GLN A 61 -29.46 13.14 -7.02
C GLN A 61 -27.95 12.88 -7.05
N VAL A 62 -27.35 12.78 -8.23
CA VAL A 62 -25.90 12.64 -8.41
C VAL A 62 -25.16 13.88 -7.87
N ALA A 63 -25.69 15.08 -8.12
CA ALA A 63 -25.10 16.31 -7.59
C ALA A 63 -25.11 16.31 -6.06
N VAL A 64 -26.26 15.95 -5.43
CA VAL A 64 -26.36 15.81 -3.97
C VAL A 64 -25.37 14.77 -3.46
N GLN A 65 -25.29 13.60 -4.11
CA GLN A 65 -24.38 12.53 -3.73
C GLN A 65 -22.90 12.91 -3.83
N ALA A 66 -22.54 13.79 -4.78
CA ALA A 66 -21.18 14.29 -4.98
C ALA A 66 -20.90 15.62 -4.27
N TRP A 67 -21.81 16.09 -3.41
CA TRP A 67 -21.73 17.37 -2.70
C TRP A 67 -21.50 18.56 -3.65
N LEU A 68 -22.18 18.53 -4.79
CA LEU A 68 -22.20 19.56 -5.80
C LEU A 68 -23.56 20.24 -5.84
N ARG A 69 -23.59 21.48 -6.31
CA ARG A 69 -24.86 22.11 -6.67
C ARG A 69 -25.35 21.55 -8.00
N ALA A 70 -26.66 21.33 -8.11
CA ALA A 70 -27.27 20.74 -9.30
C ALA A 70 -27.06 21.58 -10.57
N ASP A 71 -27.07 22.91 -10.45
CA ASP A 71 -26.82 23.85 -11.56
C ASP A 71 -25.37 23.80 -12.09
N ILE A 72 -24.40 23.65 -11.19
CA ILE A 72 -22.99 23.48 -11.56
C ILE A 72 -22.79 22.14 -12.28
N LEU A 73 -23.39 21.06 -11.78
CA LEU A 73 -23.31 19.77 -12.44
C LEU A 73 -23.98 19.82 -13.81
N ALA A 74 -25.20 20.34 -13.91
CA ALA A 74 -25.94 20.43 -15.17
C ALA A 74 -25.19 21.23 -16.25
N SER A 75 -24.53 22.33 -15.87
CA SER A 75 -23.76 23.16 -16.81
C SER A 75 -22.43 22.54 -17.25
N THR A 76 -21.75 21.79 -16.37
CA THR A 76 -20.40 21.25 -16.65
C THR A 76 -20.40 19.82 -17.17
N LEU A 77 -21.41 19.02 -16.82
CA LEU A 77 -21.47 17.59 -17.10
C LEU A 77 -21.41 17.25 -18.61
N PRO A 78 -22.08 17.97 -19.52
CA PRO A 78 -21.97 17.67 -20.95
C PRO A 78 -20.54 17.76 -21.47
N ALA A 79 -19.78 18.77 -21.06
CA ALA A 79 -18.38 18.94 -21.43
C ALA A 79 -17.48 17.87 -20.79
N ILE A 80 -17.78 17.46 -19.56
CA ILE A 80 -17.07 16.37 -18.86
C ILE A 80 -17.29 15.02 -19.56
N ILE A 81 -18.52 14.76 -20.04
CA ILE A 81 -18.84 13.57 -20.81
C ILE A 81 -18.14 13.60 -22.16
N GLN A 82 -18.17 14.73 -22.86
CA GLN A 82 -17.46 14.90 -24.13
C GLN A 82 -15.94 14.70 -23.99
N ALA A 83 -15.36 15.14 -22.87
CA ALA A 83 -13.95 14.92 -22.55
C ALA A 83 -13.61 13.47 -22.11
N GLY A 84 -14.62 12.61 -21.94
CA GLY A 84 -14.46 11.19 -21.61
C GLY A 84 -14.09 10.91 -20.14
N PHE A 85 -14.28 11.86 -19.23
CA PHE A 85 -14.03 11.63 -17.80
C PHE A 85 -15.22 10.98 -17.07
N MET A 86 -16.42 11.17 -17.60
CA MET A 86 -17.66 10.47 -17.21
C MET A 86 -18.36 9.98 -18.47
N ALA A 87 -19.25 9.00 -18.34
CA ALA A 87 -20.07 8.50 -19.42
C ALA A 87 -21.46 8.10 -18.91
N ARG A 88 -22.40 7.94 -19.84
CA ARG A 88 -23.73 7.41 -19.57
C ARG A 88 -23.77 5.96 -20.06
N ASP A 89 -24.33 5.08 -19.25
CA ASP A 89 -24.57 3.71 -19.65
C ASP A 89 -25.84 3.60 -20.52
N ASP A 90 -26.17 2.40 -21.01
CA ASP A 90 -27.25 2.17 -21.97
C ASP A 90 -28.65 2.51 -21.39
N GLU A 91 -28.77 2.58 -20.06
CA GLU A 91 -30.00 2.97 -19.36
C GLU A 91 -29.95 4.43 -18.85
N GLY A 92 -28.88 5.17 -19.17
CA GLY A 92 -28.71 6.58 -18.82
C GLY A 92 -28.10 6.86 -17.44
N ALA A 93 -27.57 5.85 -16.75
CA ALA A 93 -26.88 6.07 -15.48
C ALA A 93 -25.48 6.64 -15.70
N LEU A 94 -25.10 7.62 -14.88
CA LEU A 94 -23.78 8.21 -14.93
C LEU A 94 -22.75 7.26 -14.31
N PHE A 95 -21.64 7.01 -15.00
CA PHE A 95 -20.55 6.19 -14.49
C PHE A 95 -19.20 6.79 -14.83
N SER A 96 -18.15 6.31 -14.14
CA SER A 96 -16.77 6.69 -14.44
C SER A 96 -16.10 5.59 -15.28
N PRO A 97 -15.79 5.85 -16.57
CA PRO A 97 -15.08 4.90 -17.43
C PRO A 97 -13.77 4.41 -16.84
N GLN A 98 -13.06 5.27 -16.10
CA GLN A 98 -11.78 4.94 -15.50
C GLN A 98 -11.89 3.96 -14.32
N LEU A 99 -12.90 4.16 -13.45
CA LEU A 99 -13.14 3.24 -12.34
C LEU A 99 -13.65 1.90 -12.87
N TYR A 100 -14.52 1.93 -13.89
CA TYR A 100 -14.98 0.71 -14.55
C TYR A 100 -13.85 -0.07 -15.22
N ALA A 101 -12.98 0.60 -15.98
CA ALA A 101 -11.79 -0.02 -16.57
C ALA A 101 -10.81 -0.57 -15.51
N ALA A 102 -10.72 0.05 -14.33
CA ALA A 102 -9.92 -0.47 -13.23
C ALA A 102 -10.56 -1.72 -12.59
N GLN A 103 -11.88 -1.75 -12.47
CA GLN A 103 -12.64 -2.87 -11.96
C GLN A 103 -12.52 -4.09 -12.88
N LEU A 104 -12.71 -3.93 -14.19
CA LEU A 104 -12.53 -5.00 -15.18
C LEU A 104 -11.11 -5.61 -15.10
N ARG A 105 -10.07 -4.77 -15.03
CA ARG A 105 -8.69 -5.24 -14.82
C ARG A 105 -8.47 -5.94 -13.48
N ARG A 106 -9.27 -5.65 -12.46
CA ARG A 106 -9.22 -6.36 -11.16
C ARG A 106 -9.83 -7.75 -11.32
N GLU A 107 -10.96 -7.84 -11.99
CA GLU A 107 -11.68 -9.08 -12.27
C GLU A 107 -10.84 -10.02 -13.14
N GLU A 108 -10.28 -9.53 -14.25
CA GLU A 108 -9.35 -10.31 -15.08
C GLU A 108 -8.14 -10.84 -14.29
N ARG A 109 -7.62 -10.06 -13.32
CA ARG A 109 -6.53 -10.52 -12.45
C ARG A 109 -7.00 -11.59 -11.48
N GLN A 110 -8.21 -11.47 -10.94
CA GLN A 110 -8.80 -12.46 -10.06
C GLN A 110 -9.10 -13.76 -10.82
N GLU A 111 -9.64 -13.69 -12.03
CA GLU A 111 -9.85 -14.84 -12.91
C GLU A 111 -8.52 -15.51 -13.28
N ARG A 112 -7.51 -14.74 -13.66
CA ARG A 112 -6.17 -15.28 -13.94
C ARG A 112 -5.55 -15.93 -12.71
N ALA A 113 -5.75 -15.36 -11.52
CA ALA A 113 -5.29 -15.94 -10.26
C ALA A 113 -6.04 -17.24 -9.91
N ALA A 114 -7.36 -17.27 -10.13
CA ALA A 114 -8.20 -18.45 -9.92
C ALA A 114 -7.84 -19.57 -10.91
N ALA A 115 -7.64 -19.27 -12.19
CA ALA A 115 -7.18 -20.23 -13.18
C ALA A 115 -5.78 -20.77 -12.85
N ALA A 116 -4.86 -19.91 -12.40
CA ALA A 116 -3.54 -20.33 -11.95
C ALA A 116 -3.60 -21.19 -10.67
N GLN A 117 -4.59 -20.94 -9.80
CA GLN A 117 -4.85 -21.74 -8.61
C GLN A 117 -5.40 -23.13 -8.98
N ALA A 118 -6.42 -23.19 -9.83
CA ALA A 118 -7.00 -24.44 -10.32
C ALA A 118 -5.95 -25.29 -11.08
N TYR A 119 -5.12 -24.65 -11.90
CA TYR A 119 -3.99 -25.32 -12.53
C TYR A 119 -3.02 -25.89 -11.49
N TRP A 120 -2.68 -25.12 -10.45
CA TRP A 120 -1.79 -25.60 -9.39
C TRP A 120 -2.37 -26.80 -8.64
N GLU A 121 -3.66 -26.80 -8.33
CA GLU A 121 -4.38 -27.91 -7.70
C GLU A 121 -4.31 -29.16 -8.61
N SER A 122 -4.57 -29.02 -9.91
CA SER A 122 -4.46 -30.14 -10.86
C SER A 122 -3.04 -30.74 -10.96
N VAL A 123 -2.01 -29.90 -10.82
CA VAL A 123 -0.61 -30.33 -10.86
C VAL A 123 -0.19 -30.99 -9.53
N GLN A 124 -0.84 -30.65 -8.41
CA GLN A 124 -0.67 -31.37 -7.13
C GLN A 124 -1.33 -32.75 -7.15
N ASP A 125 -2.51 -32.86 -7.77
CA ASP A 125 -3.25 -34.11 -7.86
C ASP A 125 -2.64 -35.08 -8.89
N GLY A 126 -2.09 -34.56 -9.98
CA GLY A 126 -1.26 -35.33 -10.90
C GLY A 126 0.10 -35.59 -10.28
N ALA A 127 0.46 -36.85 -10.03
CA ALA A 127 1.72 -37.30 -9.39
C ALA A 127 3.04 -36.93 -10.13
N ALA A 128 3.07 -35.85 -10.90
CA ALA A 128 4.21 -35.35 -11.68
C ALA A 128 5.07 -34.31 -10.93
N LEU A 129 4.70 -33.89 -9.72
CA LEU A 129 5.53 -32.99 -8.92
C LEU A 129 6.57 -33.76 -8.09
N PRO A 130 7.86 -33.38 -8.17
CA PRO A 130 8.88 -33.90 -7.26
C PRO A 130 8.49 -33.64 -5.79
N PRO A 131 8.72 -34.59 -4.88
CA PRO A 131 8.36 -34.46 -3.47
C PRO A 131 9.05 -33.24 -2.83
N GLY A 132 8.28 -32.43 -2.11
CA GLY A 132 8.77 -31.23 -1.41
C GLY A 132 8.85 -29.95 -2.24
N MET A 133 8.45 -29.98 -3.52
CA MET A 133 8.47 -28.78 -4.37
C MET A 133 7.32 -27.82 -4.03
N THR A 134 7.66 -26.59 -3.66
CA THR A 134 6.67 -25.56 -3.31
C THR A 134 6.09 -24.87 -4.55
N ARG A 135 4.86 -24.33 -4.44
CA ARG A 135 4.23 -23.49 -5.47
C ARG A 135 5.15 -22.39 -6.00
N LYS A 136 5.92 -21.75 -5.12
CA LYS A 136 6.88 -20.69 -5.48
C LYS A 136 8.05 -21.22 -6.30
N GLN A 137 8.56 -22.41 -5.99
CA GLN A 137 9.66 -23.02 -6.75
C GLN A 137 9.21 -23.48 -8.14
N HIS A 138 8.01 -24.07 -8.26
CA HIS A 138 7.47 -24.49 -9.56
C HIS A 138 7.18 -23.29 -10.47
N THR A 139 6.52 -22.26 -9.93
CA THR A 139 6.27 -21.00 -10.69
C THR A 139 7.56 -20.25 -11.03
N ALA A 140 8.55 -20.22 -10.13
CA ALA A 140 9.85 -19.61 -10.41
C ALA A 140 10.62 -20.37 -11.51
N GLN A 141 10.55 -21.70 -11.55
CA GLN A 141 11.16 -22.50 -12.60
C GLN A 141 10.48 -22.26 -13.95
N ALA A 142 9.14 -22.25 -13.99
CA ALA A 142 8.37 -21.95 -15.20
C ALA A 142 8.62 -20.52 -15.71
N ASN A 143 8.66 -19.53 -14.81
CA ASN A 143 8.96 -18.14 -15.15
C ASN A 143 10.43 -17.95 -15.55
N GLY A 144 11.36 -18.68 -14.92
CA GLY A 144 12.77 -18.68 -15.29
C GLY A 144 13.01 -19.21 -16.70
N GLY A 145 12.22 -20.19 -17.15
CA GLY A 145 12.27 -20.68 -18.52
C GLY A 145 11.66 -19.76 -19.57
N ARG A 146 10.67 -18.96 -19.16
CA ARG A 146 10.02 -17.94 -20.01
C ARG A 146 10.77 -16.60 -20.03
N GLY A 147 11.55 -16.32 -18.98
CA GLY A 147 12.30 -15.07 -18.81
C GLY A 147 13.50 -14.94 -19.74
N GLY A 148 13.87 -13.70 -20.09
CA GLY A 148 15.06 -13.36 -20.89
C GLY A 148 14.74 -12.48 -22.11
N ARG A 149 15.73 -11.70 -22.55
CA ARG A 149 15.60 -10.75 -23.66
C ARG A 149 15.62 -11.49 -25.02
N PRO A 150 14.68 -11.21 -25.94
CA PRO A 150 14.77 -11.68 -27.33
C PRO A 150 16.09 -11.23 -27.97
N ARG A 151 16.65 -12.04 -28.89
CA ARG A 151 17.80 -11.60 -29.68
C ARG A 151 17.38 -10.48 -30.65
N LYS A 152 18.34 -9.69 -31.12
CA LYS A 152 18.05 -8.59 -32.06
C LYS A 152 17.41 -9.17 -33.34
N GLY A 153 16.20 -8.73 -33.66
CA GLY A 153 15.43 -9.21 -34.82
C GLY A 153 14.55 -10.44 -34.58
N GLU A 154 14.49 -10.97 -33.35
CA GLU A 154 13.66 -12.11 -32.96
C GLU A 154 12.32 -11.61 -32.38
N THR A 155 11.19 -12.16 -32.81
CA THR A 155 9.89 -11.87 -32.17
C THR A 155 9.80 -12.56 -30.81
N ALA A 156 8.90 -12.09 -29.94
CA ALA A 156 8.73 -12.69 -28.61
C ALA A 156 8.37 -14.19 -28.68
N GLU A 157 7.60 -14.59 -29.68
CA GLU A 157 7.18 -15.97 -29.94
C GLU A 157 8.35 -16.84 -30.41
N GLN A 158 9.14 -16.36 -31.38
CA GLN A 158 10.34 -17.06 -31.85
C GLN A 158 11.36 -17.25 -30.72
N ALA A 159 11.52 -16.26 -29.85
CA ALA A 159 12.38 -16.33 -28.68
C ALA A 159 11.88 -17.35 -27.65
N TYR A 160 10.57 -17.55 -27.53
CA TYR A 160 9.99 -18.57 -26.66
C TYR A 160 10.25 -19.98 -27.22
N GLU A 161 9.99 -20.21 -28.50
CA GLU A 161 10.21 -21.50 -29.15
C GLU A 161 11.69 -21.93 -29.14
N ARG A 162 12.61 -21.00 -29.41
CA ARG A 162 14.06 -21.28 -29.32
C ARG A 162 14.44 -21.71 -27.91
N ARG A 163 13.94 -21.02 -26.89
CA ARG A 163 14.23 -21.36 -25.49
C ARG A 163 13.65 -22.71 -25.08
N LEU A 164 12.46 -23.06 -25.56
CA LEU A 164 11.90 -24.39 -25.38
C LEU A 164 12.82 -25.49 -25.96
N ARG A 165 13.35 -25.27 -27.17
CA ARG A 165 14.33 -26.18 -27.80
C ARG A 165 15.65 -26.24 -27.02
N GLU A 166 16.18 -25.09 -26.59
CA GLU A 166 17.42 -25.04 -25.78
C GLU A 166 17.26 -25.72 -24.42
N GLN A 167 16.08 -25.62 -23.79
CA GLN A 167 15.78 -26.32 -22.53
C GLN A 167 15.67 -27.83 -22.73
N ALA A 168 14.98 -28.28 -23.77
CA ALA A 168 14.90 -29.70 -24.10
C ALA A 168 16.30 -30.28 -24.40
N ALA A 169 17.14 -29.53 -25.13
CA ALA A 169 18.53 -29.93 -25.38
C ALA A 169 19.41 -29.90 -24.12
N GLY A 170 19.18 -28.94 -23.20
CA GLY A 170 19.90 -28.88 -21.93
C GLY A 170 19.51 -30.01 -20.95
N GLN A 171 18.26 -30.46 -20.98
CA GLN A 171 17.80 -31.62 -20.21
C GLN A 171 18.42 -32.91 -20.76
N SER A 172 18.44 -33.12 -22.09
CA SER A 172 19.06 -34.30 -22.69
C SER A 172 20.57 -34.36 -22.46
N GLN A 173 21.26 -33.21 -22.42
CA GLN A 173 22.68 -33.15 -22.05
C GLN A 173 22.95 -33.53 -20.59
N ARG A 174 22.02 -33.24 -19.66
CA ARG A 174 22.13 -33.61 -18.24
C ARG A 174 21.79 -35.08 -17.98
N GLU A 175 20.93 -35.67 -18.81
CA GLU A 175 20.60 -37.10 -18.77
C GLU A 175 21.69 -38.00 -19.37
N MET A 176 22.74 -37.43 -19.98
CA MET A 176 23.92 -38.19 -20.36
C MET A 176 24.69 -38.65 -19.11
N ARG A 177 24.39 -39.87 -18.66
CA ARG A 177 25.21 -40.65 -17.73
C ARG A 177 26.62 -40.75 -18.35
N LEU A 178 27.60 -40.08 -17.73
CA LEU A 178 29.02 -40.21 -18.07
C LEU A 178 29.44 -41.68 -17.93
N LEU A 179 29.36 -42.45 -19.00
CA LEU A 179 29.95 -43.78 -19.12
C LEU A 179 31.46 -43.59 -19.29
N GLY A 180 32.19 -43.79 -18.20
CA GLY A 180 33.65 -43.72 -18.22
C GLY A 180 34.30 -43.79 -16.85
N THR A 181 34.00 -44.80 -16.03
CA THR A 181 34.93 -45.21 -14.96
C THR A 181 36.05 -46.03 -15.58
N ILE A 182 37.13 -45.37 -15.99
CA ILE A 182 38.42 -46.04 -16.19
C ILE A 182 39.15 -45.97 -14.84
N ALA A 183 39.38 -47.14 -14.25
CA ALA A 183 40.16 -47.30 -13.04
C ALA A 183 41.64 -47.05 -13.33
N GLY A 184 42.28 -46.18 -12.53
CA GLY A 184 43.73 -46.04 -12.46
C GLY A 184 44.23 -44.66 -12.88
N GLY A 185 44.65 -43.86 -11.91
CA GLY A 185 45.38 -42.61 -12.16
C GLY A 185 45.00 -41.50 -11.19
N ARG A 186 45.85 -41.29 -10.19
CA ARG A 186 45.77 -40.23 -9.19
C ARG A 186 45.88 -38.87 -9.90
N ALA A 187 44.75 -38.22 -10.15
CA ALA A 187 44.70 -36.82 -10.58
C ALA A 187 43.56 -36.13 -9.84
N GLU A 188 43.92 -35.21 -8.95
CA GLU A 188 43.00 -34.27 -8.30
C GLU A 188 42.38 -33.33 -9.35
N ASN A 189 41.33 -33.77 -10.02
CA ASN A 189 40.46 -32.85 -10.74
C ASN A 189 39.44 -32.25 -9.77
N ARG A 190 39.86 -31.20 -9.06
CA ARG A 190 38.94 -30.24 -8.43
C ARG A 190 38.06 -29.63 -9.53
N ASN A 191 36.83 -30.13 -9.66
CA ASN A 191 35.78 -29.45 -10.40
C ASN A 191 35.50 -28.08 -9.75
N ARG A 192 36.10 -27.01 -10.29
CA ARG A 192 35.95 -25.62 -9.82
C ARG A 192 34.64 -24.96 -10.29
N ASN A 193 33.55 -25.73 -10.40
CA ASN A 193 32.22 -25.18 -10.74
C ASN A 193 31.05 -25.83 -10.00
N GLU A 194 31.30 -26.54 -8.90
CA GLU A 194 30.26 -26.77 -7.90
C GLU A 194 30.15 -25.54 -7.00
N LYS A 195 29.51 -24.48 -7.51
CA LYS A 195 28.83 -23.55 -6.62
C LYS A 195 27.58 -24.24 -6.12
N THR A 196 27.74 -25.06 -5.08
CA THR A 196 26.68 -25.25 -4.11
C THR A 196 26.42 -23.88 -3.49
N ASN A 197 25.50 -23.12 -4.08
CA ASN A 197 24.78 -22.13 -3.31
C ASN A 197 23.75 -22.92 -2.51
N PRO A 198 23.97 -23.22 -1.21
CA PRO A 198 22.84 -23.45 -0.34
C PRO A 198 22.03 -22.15 -0.40
N VAL A 199 20.89 -22.19 -1.08
CA VAL A 199 19.86 -21.17 -0.88
C VAL A 199 19.36 -21.40 0.54
N SER A 200 20.05 -20.81 1.50
CA SER A 200 19.57 -20.65 2.87
C SER A 200 18.40 -19.69 2.81
N VAL A 201 17.21 -20.22 2.50
CA VAL A 201 15.96 -19.53 2.84
C VAL A 201 15.87 -19.63 4.36
N SER A 202 16.35 -18.57 5.03
CA SER A 202 16.07 -18.37 6.45
C SER A 202 14.56 -18.46 6.63
N VAL A 203 14.16 -19.44 7.43
CA VAL A 203 12.81 -19.68 7.90
C VAL A 203 12.43 -18.48 8.75
N ASN A 204 11.79 -17.48 8.15
CA ASN A 204 10.99 -16.53 8.89
C ASN A 204 9.58 -17.09 8.95
N SER A 205 9.25 -17.71 10.08
CA SER A 205 7.90 -18.01 10.51
C SER A 205 7.11 -16.70 10.62
N GLY A 206 6.39 -16.38 9.55
CA GLY A 206 5.49 -15.23 9.47
C GLY A 206 4.06 -15.72 9.39
N PHE A 207 3.46 -15.92 10.56
CA PHE A 207 2.04 -15.79 10.89
C PHE A 207 1.09 -15.51 9.70
N SER A 208 0.26 -16.50 9.37
CA SER A 208 -0.91 -16.31 8.52
C SER A 208 -2.02 -15.68 9.36
N GLY A 209 -2.42 -14.46 9.02
CA GLY A 209 -3.50 -13.80 9.74
C GLY A 209 -3.83 -12.46 9.13
N SER A 210 -4.83 -12.48 8.23
CA SER A 210 -5.79 -11.40 7.95
C SER A 210 -5.32 -9.96 8.22
N ALA A 211 -4.69 -9.33 7.22
CA ALA A 211 -4.44 -7.89 7.23
C ALA A 211 -4.36 -7.30 5.81
N GLU A 212 -5.09 -7.89 4.85
CA GLU A 212 -5.02 -7.49 3.43
C GLU A 212 -6.20 -6.60 2.98
N GLU A 213 -7.25 -6.39 3.78
CA GLU A 213 -8.39 -5.58 3.36
C GLU A 213 -8.28 -4.07 3.67
N GLU A 214 -7.45 -3.62 4.64
CA GLU A 214 -7.36 -2.19 4.97
C GLU A 214 -6.22 -1.43 4.26
N ARG A 215 -5.24 -2.14 3.67
CA ARG A 215 -4.10 -1.48 2.97
C ARG A 215 -4.41 -1.07 1.53
N GLU A 216 -5.54 -1.50 0.97
CA GLU A 216 -5.86 -1.29 -0.45
C GLU A 216 -6.45 0.10 -0.76
N TYR A 217 -6.93 0.84 0.25
CA TYR A 217 -7.55 2.16 0.04
C TYR A 217 -6.56 3.34 0.10
N ILE A 218 -5.38 3.19 0.72
CA ILE A 218 -4.40 4.29 0.87
C ILE A 218 -3.36 4.31 -0.26
N ASN A 219 -3.14 3.20 -0.97
CA ASN A 219 -2.06 3.08 -1.97
C ASN A 219 -2.45 3.48 -3.41
N LEU A 220 -3.69 3.92 -3.64
CA LEU A 220 -4.15 4.23 -5.00
C LEU A 220 -3.57 5.53 -5.59
N ASN A 221 -2.92 6.37 -4.76
CA ASN A 221 -2.27 7.60 -5.21
C ASN A 221 -0.74 7.51 -5.39
N GLN A 222 -0.11 6.34 -5.18
CA GLN A 222 1.35 6.17 -5.39
C GLN A 222 1.74 5.22 -6.53
N ASN A 223 0.80 4.48 -7.12
CA ASN A 223 1.12 3.61 -8.25
C ASN A 223 0.91 4.31 -9.60
N THR A 224 1.91 5.10 -10.00
CA THR A 224 2.12 5.44 -11.41
C THR A 224 3.56 5.29 -11.89
N TYR A 225 4.42 4.60 -11.14
CA TYR A 225 5.77 4.27 -11.58
C TYR A 225 6.06 2.81 -11.30
N LEU A 226 5.68 1.95 -12.24
CA LEU A 226 6.38 0.70 -12.58
C LEU A 226 5.95 0.31 -14.01
N GLY A 227 6.06 1.28 -14.92
CA GLY A 227 6.26 0.97 -16.33
C GLY A 227 7.70 0.53 -16.49
N SER A 228 7.90 -0.71 -16.94
CA SER A 228 9.21 -1.19 -17.38
C SER A 228 9.81 -0.18 -18.36
N SER A 229 10.93 0.42 -18.00
CA SER A 229 11.79 1.11 -18.96
C SER A 229 13.24 0.71 -18.72
N SER A 230 13.72 -0.08 -19.68
CA SER A 230 15.12 -0.17 -20.05
C SER A 230 15.64 1.24 -20.31
N SER A 231 16.79 1.55 -19.74
CA SER A 231 17.57 2.76 -20.00
C SER A 231 17.81 2.97 -21.51
N SER A 232 17.44 4.14 -22.04
CA SER A 232 18.19 4.84 -23.09
C SER A 232 17.62 6.24 -23.30
N ALA A 233 18.53 7.20 -23.51
CA ALA A 233 18.34 8.59 -23.91
C ALA A 233 17.85 9.58 -22.83
N GLN A 234 18.81 10.41 -22.38
CA GLN A 234 18.57 11.77 -21.90
C GLN A 234 17.63 12.51 -22.87
N THR A 235 16.51 12.98 -22.36
CA THR A 235 15.74 14.09 -22.93
C THR A 235 15.18 14.88 -21.76
N GLY A 236 15.44 16.19 -21.76
CA GLY A 236 15.18 17.09 -20.65
C GLY A 236 13.72 17.08 -20.19
N ASN A 237 13.55 17.06 -18.87
CA ASN A 237 12.27 17.33 -18.22
C ASN A 237 11.85 18.78 -18.52
N PRO A 238 10.61 19.04 -18.99
CA PRO A 238 10.05 20.37 -18.86
C PRO A 238 9.57 20.57 -17.41
N GLU A 239 9.97 21.73 -16.89
CA GLU A 239 9.79 22.31 -15.57
C GLU A 239 8.44 22.04 -14.90
N SER A 240 8.47 21.38 -13.74
CA SER A 240 7.40 21.45 -12.75
C SER A 240 7.67 22.60 -11.78
N GLY A 241 6.83 23.63 -11.79
CA GLY A 241 6.94 24.85 -10.97
C GLY A 241 6.77 24.67 -9.45
N LYS A 242 7.63 23.88 -8.82
CA LYS A 242 8.03 24.04 -7.43
C LYS A 242 9.54 24.31 -7.45
N PRO A 243 10.08 25.26 -6.67
CA PRO A 243 11.52 25.47 -6.64
C PRO A 243 12.16 24.15 -6.24
N GLU A 244 12.92 23.57 -7.16
CA GLU A 244 13.71 22.37 -6.88
C GLU A 244 14.69 22.77 -5.77
N PRO A 245 14.76 22.01 -4.66
CA PRO A 245 15.66 22.35 -3.57
C PRO A 245 17.09 22.39 -4.12
N ASP A 246 17.83 23.44 -3.79
CA ASP A 246 19.22 23.61 -4.24
C ASP A 246 20.02 22.31 -4.03
N GLN A 247 20.70 21.87 -5.08
CA GLN A 247 21.48 20.63 -5.08
C GLN A 247 22.55 20.65 -3.97
N ALA A 248 23.09 21.83 -3.63
CA ALA A 248 24.03 21.99 -2.53
C ALA A 248 23.37 21.72 -1.17
N LEU A 249 22.13 22.18 -0.98
CA LEU A 249 21.32 21.91 0.21
C LEU A 249 20.93 20.43 0.32
N VAL A 250 20.54 19.79 -0.79
CA VAL A 250 20.26 18.34 -0.80
C VAL A 250 21.48 17.55 -0.35
N ASN A 251 22.67 17.92 -0.85
CA ASN A 251 23.91 17.25 -0.50
C ASN A 251 24.33 17.47 0.96
N SER A 252 24.12 18.67 1.52
CA SER A 252 24.43 18.94 2.93
C SER A 252 23.47 18.20 3.86
N VAL A 253 22.17 18.25 3.58
CA VAL A 253 21.13 17.56 4.37
C VAL A 253 21.32 16.04 4.29
N ALA A 254 21.66 15.49 3.12
CA ALA A 254 21.92 14.05 2.99
C ALA A 254 23.12 13.60 3.83
N ARG A 255 24.17 14.41 3.98
CA ARG A 255 25.30 14.11 4.87
C ARG A 255 24.87 14.16 6.34
N ALA A 256 24.21 15.23 6.76
CA ALA A 256 23.71 15.38 8.13
C ALA A 256 22.76 14.23 8.53
N VAL A 257 21.95 13.76 7.58
CA VAL A 257 21.04 12.63 7.76
C VAL A 257 21.76 11.29 7.89
N LEU A 258 22.82 11.04 7.12
CA LEU A 258 23.63 9.83 7.24
C LEU A 258 24.40 9.80 8.56
N ASP A 259 24.93 10.96 8.98
CA ASP A 259 25.62 11.12 10.26
C ASP A 259 24.66 10.87 11.43
N ALA A 260 23.45 11.45 11.38
CA ALA A 260 22.41 11.21 12.39
C ALA A 260 21.89 9.76 12.41
N ALA A 261 21.90 9.08 11.27
CA ALA A 261 21.53 7.68 11.14
C ALA A 261 22.65 6.71 11.55
N GLY A 262 23.89 7.20 11.76
CA GLY A 262 25.07 6.36 11.98
C GLY A 262 25.37 5.43 10.80
N MET A 263 25.06 5.86 9.58
CA MET A 263 25.22 5.07 8.35
C MET A 263 26.41 5.53 7.52
N GLY A 264 27.16 4.56 6.98
CA GLY A 264 28.30 4.83 6.10
C GLY A 264 27.89 5.28 4.69
N GLN A 265 28.90 5.68 3.90
CA GLN A 265 28.70 6.21 2.54
C GLN A 265 28.02 5.26 1.56
N GLU A 266 27.98 3.96 1.85
CA GLU A 266 27.27 2.95 1.04
C GLU A 266 25.77 3.26 0.89
N GLN A 267 25.19 4.00 1.85
CA GLN A 267 23.79 4.41 1.82
C GLN A 267 23.59 5.84 1.29
N ALA A 268 24.65 6.51 0.84
CA ALA A 268 24.59 7.91 0.43
C ALA A 268 23.67 8.14 -0.77
N ILE A 269 23.65 7.21 -1.73
CA ILE A 269 22.75 7.25 -2.89
C ILE A 269 21.29 7.25 -2.44
N HIS A 270 20.95 6.47 -1.41
CA HIS A 270 19.58 6.38 -0.90
C HIS A 270 19.16 7.63 -0.13
N ALA A 271 20.09 8.25 0.61
CA ALA A 271 19.85 9.54 1.26
C ALA A 271 19.63 10.65 0.22
N LEU A 272 20.49 10.72 -0.81
CA LEU A 272 20.39 11.69 -1.90
C LEU A 272 19.09 11.56 -2.71
N GLN A 273 18.51 10.36 -2.81
CA GLN A 273 17.21 10.14 -3.45
C GLN A 273 16.02 10.52 -2.56
N ALA A 274 16.14 10.41 -1.24
CA ALA A 274 15.04 10.61 -0.30
C ALA A 274 14.89 12.07 0.16
N VAL A 275 16.02 12.76 0.36
CA VAL A 275 16.06 14.15 0.86
C VAL A 275 15.30 15.14 -0.03
N PRO A 276 15.44 15.13 -1.38
CA PRO A 276 14.66 16.05 -2.23
C PRO A 276 13.15 15.87 -2.04
N HIS A 277 12.70 14.64 -1.83
CA HIS A 277 11.29 14.35 -1.61
C HIS A 277 10.80 14.94 -0.27
N TRP A 278 11.59 14.82 0.80
CA TRP A 278 11.25 15.37 2.11
C TRP A 278 11.27 16.90 2.13
N LEU A 279 12.29 17.52 1.52
CA LEU A 279 12.36 18.98 1.38
C LEU A 279 11.20 19.53 0.54
N SER A 280 10.87 18.87 -0.58
CA SER A 280 9.71 19.25 -1.42
C SER A 280 8.36 19.05 -0.71
N ALA A 281 8.33 18.24 0.35
CA ALA A 281 7.20 18.07 1.24
C ALA A 281 7.15 19.14 2.36
N GLY A 282 8.02 20.14 2.33
CA GLY A 282 8.04 21.22 3.30
C GLY A 282 8.68 20.84 4.64
N ALA A 283 9.51 19.80 4.66
CA ALA A 283 10.35 19.48 5.81
C ALA A 283 11.58 20.39 5.81
N ASP A 284 12.00 20.86 6.99
CA ASP A 284 13.31 21.47 7.18
C ASP A 284 14.36 20.41 7.58
N GLU A 285 15.64 20.77 7.50
CA GLU A 285 16.75 19.88 7.86
C GLU A 285 16.64 19.41 9.32
N ALA A 286 16.29 20.33 10.23
CA ALA A 286 16.17 20.05 11.65
C ALA A 286 15.08 19.01 11.97
N LEU A 287 13.93 19.06 11.31
CA LEU A 287 12.86 18.07 11.48
C LEU A 287 13.26 16.70 10.92
N ILE A 288 13.94 16.65 9.77
CA ILE A 288 14.40 15.38 9.21
C ILE A 288 15.43 14.73 10.14
N VAL A 289 16.43 15.49 10.59
CA VAL A 289 17.50 14.99 11.48
C VAL A 289 16.95 14.58 12.85
N SER A 290 16.07 15.39 13.45
CA SER A 290 15.46 15.07 14.74
C SER A 290 14.54 13.86 14.68
N ALA A 291 13.79 13.66 13.59
CA ALA A 291 12.96 12.48 13.39
C ALA A 291 13.79 11.20 13.28
N ILE A 292 14.94 11.26 12.59
CA ILE A 292 15.89 10.15 12.47
C ILE A 292 16.54 9.86 13.83
N GLY A 293 17.01 10.88 14.54
CA GLY A 293 17.59 10.73 15.88
C GLY A 293 16.61 10.12 16.89
N SER A 294 15.35 10.59 16.88
CA SER A 294 14.29 10.03 17.74
C SER A 294 13.99 8.56 17.41
N HIS A 295 14.03 8.19 16.13
CA HIS A 295 13.84 6.80 15.73
C HIS A 295 15.04 5.92 16.10
N MET A 296 16.25 6.44 15.96
CA MET A 296 17.49 5.79 16.38
C MET A 296 17.50 5.49 17.88
N GLN A 297 17.08 6.44 18.72
CA GLN A 297 16.94 6.22 20.17
C GLN A 297 15.95 5.11 20.49
N LYS A 298 14.81 5.05 19.78
CA LYS A 298 13.82 3.97 19.94
C LYS A 298 14.38 2.62 19.50
N MET A 299 15.14 2.57 18.41
CA MET A 299 15.80 1.33 17.97
C MET A 299 16.86 0.88 18.98
N ALA A 300 17.65 1.81 19.52
CA ALA A 300 18.66 1.53 20.54
C ALA A 300 18.03 0.99 21.84
N ALA A 301 16.92 1.58 22.30
CA ALA A 301 16.17 1.08 23.45
C ALA A 301 15.66 -0.36 23.26
N ASN A 302 15.40 -0.75 22.01
CA ASN A 302 14.99 -2.11 21.63
C ASN A 302 16.18 -3.04 21.29
N GLY A 303 17.42 -2.60 21.48
CA GLY A 303 18.63 -3.37 21.15
C GLY A 303 18.86 -3.55 19.64
N GLN A 304 18.22 -2.76 18.78
CA GLN A 304 18.27 -2.88 17.33
C GLN A 304 19.18 -1.82 16.70
N LYS A 305 19.87 -2.20 15.62
CA LYS A 305 20.64 -1.29 14.76
C LYS A 305 20.01 -1.21 13.36
N PRO A 306 20.03 -0.05 12.70
CA PRO A 306 19.41 0.08 11.40
C PRO A 306 20.22 -0.66 10.34
N ARG A 307 19.56 -1.54 9.58
CA ARG A 307 20.20 -2.39 8.54
C ARG A 307 20.29 -1.73 7.17
N HIS A 308 19.37 -0.82 6.86
CA HIS A 308 19.32 -0.10 5.59
C HIS A 308 18.60 1.25 5.76
N PHE A 309 18.90 2.22 4.89
CA PHE A 309 18.35 3.57 4.99
C PHE A 309 16.82 3.65 4.93
N GLY A 310 16.17 2.67 4.28
CA GLY A 310 14.72 2.60 4.14
C GLY A 310 13.91 2.62 5.45
N VAL A 311 14.52 2.26 6.59
CA VAL A 311 13.85 2.22 7.90
C VAL A 311 13.39 3.63 8.34
N PHE A 312 14.07 4.69 7.87
CA PHE A 312 13.78 6.07 8.27
C PHE A 312 12.67 6.75 7.46
N LYS A 313 12.24 6.18 6.34
CA LYS A 313 11.22 6.80 5.47
C LYS A 313 9.89 7.03 6.18
N ALA A 314 9.37 6.03 6.89
CA ALA A 314 8.09 6.12 7.59
C ALA A 314 8.14 7.01 8.85
N PRO A 315 9.18 6.97 9.70
CA PRO A 315 9.37 7.94 10.78
C PRO A 315 9.42 9.40 10.29
N VAL A 316 10.19 9.70 9.24
CA VAL A 316 10.30 11.07 8.69
C VAL A 316 8.97 11.53 8.09
N ALA A 317 8.27 10.67 7.34
CA ALA A 317 6.95 11.00 6.81
C ALA A 317 5.92 11.32 7.93
N ARG A 318 5.96 10.60 9.05
CA ARG A 318 5.12 10.88 10.23
C ARG A 318 5.44 12.22 10.88
N ALA A 319 6.73 12.56 11.00
CA ALA A 319 7.16 13.85 11.53
C ALA A 319 6.68 15.02 10.64
N ILE A 320 6.77 14.87 9.32
CA ILE A 320 6.28 15.87 8.35
C ILE A 320 4.76 16.05 8.48
N ALA A 321 4.01 14.94 8.58
CA ALA A 321 2.56 15.00 8.76
C ALA A 321 2.17 15.69 10.08
N ALA A 322 2.89 15.39 11.17
CA ALA A 322 2.66 16.03 12.46
C ALA A 322 2.96 17.53 12.42
N ALA A 323 4.08 17.95 11.82
CA ALA A 323 4.42 19.37 11.69
C ALA A 323 3.40 20.14 10.84
N ARG A 324 2.89 19.53 9.76
CA ARG A 324 1.80 20.11 8.97
C ARG A 324 0.51 20.25 9.76
N ALA A 325 0.17 19.28 10.60
CA ALA A 325 -0.99 19.36 11.48
C ALA A 325 -0.83 20.51 12.50
N THR A 326 0.35 20.66 13.10
CA THR A 326 0.65 21.77 14.03
C THR A 326 0.60 23.13 13.32
N GLN A 327 1.15 23.24 12.11
CA GLN A 327 1.07 24.46 11.31
C GLN A 327 -0.36 24.78 10.87
N ALA A 328 -1.18 23.79 10.54
CA ALA A 328 -2.59 23.99 10.21
C ALA A 328 -3.38 24.53 11.42
N VAL A 329 -3.10 24.04 12.63
CA VAL A 329 -3.67 24.54 13.88
C VAL A 329 -3.19 25.97 14.20
N ALA A 330 -1.94 26.30 13.89
CA ALA A 330 -1.38 27.65 14.11
C ALA A 330 -1.81 28.68 13.04
N SER A 331 -2.08 28.24 11.80
CA SER A 331 -2.43 29.10 10.66
C SER A 331 -3.94 29.33 10.53
N ALA A 332 -4.76 28.46 11.12
CA ALA A 332 -6.13 28.78 11.43
C ALA A 332 -6.11 29.82 12.56
N GLY A 333 -6.20 31.10 12.21
CA GLY A 333 -6.44 32.21 13.14
C GLY A 333 -7.81 32.10 13.81
N SER A 334 -8.10 30.95 14.41
CA SER A 334 -9.28 30.71 15.21
C SER A 334 -9.06 31.40 16.54
N ALA A 335 -10.04 32.22 16.90
CA ALA A 335 -10.34 32.51 18.30
C ALA A 335 -10.07 31.26 19.16
N PRO A 336 -9.57 31.44 20.40
CA PRO A 336 -9.30 30.31 21.29
C PRO A 336 -10.49 29.36 21.20
N PRO A 337 -10.28 28.04 21.03
CA PRO A 337 -11.39 27.12 21.09
C PRO A 337 -12.10 27.49 22.38
N VAL A 338 -13.39 27.81 22.29
CA VAL A 338 -14.24 27.77 23.46
C VAL A 338 -14.03 26.33 23.93
N ALA A 339 -13.16 26.16 24.91
CA ALA A 339 -12.99 24.93 25.61
C ALA A 339 -14.38 24.69 26.15
N VAL A 340 -15.16 23.85 25.45
CA VAL A 340 -16.31 23.22 26.06
C VAL A 340 -15.66 22.54 27.25
N ALA A 341 -15.83 23.14 28.42
CA ALA A 341 -15.16 22.71 29.62
C ALA A 341 -15.51 21.23 29.76
N MET A 342 -14.51 20.36 29.59
CA MET A 342 -14.71 18.92 29.69
C MET A 342 -15.50 18.71 30.98
N THR A 343 -16.65 18.06 30.85
CA THR A 343 -17.50 17.78 32.00
C THR A 343 -16.67 16.98 33.02
N GLU A 344 -16.98 17.08 34.31
CA GLU A 344 -16.19 16.38 35.33
C GLU A 344 -16.16 14.86 35.08
N THR A 345 -17.23 14.31 34.50
CA THR A 345 -17.33 12.91 34.05
C THR A 345 -16.37 12.59 32.90
N GLU A 346 -16.21 13.48 31.92
CA GLU A 346 -15.25 13.31 30.82
C GLU A 346 -13.79 13.33 31.29
N LYS A 347 -13.48 14.16 32.30
CA LYS A 347 -12.15 14.21 32.91
C LYS A 347 -11.83 12.91 33.66
N LEU A 348 -12.75 12.44 34.49
CA LEU A 348 -12.60 11.18 35.22
C LEU A 348 -12.46 9.98 34.27
N ALA A 349 -13.25 9.93 33.20
CA ALA A 349 -13.15 8.90 32.18
C ALA A 349 -11.81 8.95 31.43
N HIS A 350 -11.33 10.15 31.09
CA HIS A 350 -10.05 10.32 30.41
C HIS A 350 -8.86 9.90 31.28
N ASP A 351 -8.87 10.26 32.56
CA ASP A 351 -7.84 9.87 33.52
C ASP A 351 -7.83 8.36 33.77
N ALA A 352 -9.00 7.75 33.94
CA ALA A 352 -9.14 6.30 34.09
C ALA A 352 -8.64 5.56 32.84
N TRP A 353 -9.00 6.02 31.64
CA TRP A 353 -8.53 5.44 30.38
C TRP A 353 -7.01 5.56 30.21
N THR A 354 -6.44 6.71 30.58
CA THR A 354 -4.98 6.96 30.49
C THR A 354 -4.21 6.03 31.43
N ARG A 355 -4.75 5.72 32.62
CA ARG A 355 -4.18 4.73 33.54
C ARG A 355 -4.38 3.29 33.06
N ALA A 356 -5.48 2.99 32.39
CA ALA A 356 -5.79 1.66 31.85
C ALA A 356 -4.89 1.26 30.66
N ALA A 357 -4.56 2.20 29.78
CA ALA A 357 -3.82 1.95 28.54
C ALA A 357 -2.47 1.22 28.73
N PRO A 358 -1.56 1.62 29.64
CA PRO A 358 -0.29 0.92 29.84
C PRO A 358 -0.48 -0.47 30.49
N ILE A 359 -1.47 -0.65 31.37
CA ILE A 359 -1.76 -1.92 32.03
C ILE A 359 -2.27 -2.94 31.00
N PHE A 360 -3.19 -2.51 30.15
CA PHE A 360 -3.71 -3.32 29.06
C PHE A 360 -2.60 -3.70 28.06
N ALA A 361 -1.73 -2.75 27.69
CA ALA A 361 -0.60 -3.01 26.81
C ALA A 361 0.38 -4.04 27.41
N ARG A 362 0.65 -3.98 28.72
CA ARG A 362 1.47 -4.98 29.42
C ARG A 362 0.83 -6.37 29.39
N MET A 363 -0.47 -6.48 29.69
CA MET A 363 -1.21 -7.75 29.62
C MET A 363 -1.20 -8.35 28.21
N MET A 364 -1.35 -7.52 27.17
CA MET A 364 -1.25 -7.95 25.77
C MET A 364 0.14 -8.48 25.43
N GLY A 365 1.20 -7.85 25.95
CA GLY A 365 2.58 -8.31 25.79
C GLY A 365 2.87 -9.65 26.48
N GLU A 366 2.32 -9.86 27.68
CA GLU A 366 2.54 -11.08 28.47
C GLU A 366 1.75 -12.28 27.96
N LYS A 367 0.48 -12.08 27.57
CA LYS A 367 -0.43 -13.19 27.22
C LYS A 367 -0.53 -13.46 25.73
N GLY A 368 -0.21 -12.49 24.87
CA GLY A 368 -0.21 -12.64 23.41
C GLY A 368 -1.58 -12.98 22.77
N CYS A 369 -2.67 -13.01 23.55
CA CYS A 369 -3.99 -13.42 23.10
C CYS A 369 -5.07 -12.45 23.61
N LEU A 370 -5.72 -11.75 22.68
CA LEU A 370 -6.71 -10.71 22.99
C LEU A 370 -7.94 -11.27 23.74
N SER A 371 -8.42 -12.47 23.40
CA SER A 371 -9.59 -13.06 24.05
C SER A 371 -9.33 -13.40 25.52
N THR A 372 -8.15 -13.92 25.84
CA THR A 372 -7.70 -14.17 27.22
C THR A 372 -7.58 -12.87 28.01
N VAL A 373 -6.98 -11.84 27.40
CA VAL A 373 -6.84 -10.52 28.01
C VAL A 373 -8.21 -9.88 28.26
N GLN A 374 -9.15 -9.96 27.33
CA GLN A 374 -10.51 -9.43 27.51
C GLN A 374 -11.28 -10.14 28.62
N ARG A 375 -11.13 -11.48 28.74
CA ARG A 375 -11.78 -12.26 29.80
C ARG A 375 -11.26 -11.90 31.19
N GLU A 376 -9.97 -11.59 31.30
CA GLU A 376 -9.29 -11.36 32.58
C GLU A 376 -9.18 -9.86 32.92
N TRP A 377 -9.47 -8.98 31.96
CA TRP A 377 -9.41 -7.54 32.12
C TRP A 377 -10.29 -6.99 33.25
N PRO A 378 -11.57 -7.41 33.43
CA PRO A 378 -12.40 -6.86 34.49
C PRO A 378 -11.82 -7.08 35.89
N ALA A 379 -11.22 -8.25 36.15
CA ALA A 379 -10.56 -8.55 37.42
C ALA A 379 -9.32 -7.67 37.64
N VAL A 380 -8.48 -7.54 36.61
CA VAL A 380 -7.26 -6.71 36.65
C VAL A 380 -7.60 -5.22 36.77
N ALA A 381 -8.67 -4.75 36.14
CA ALA A 381 -9.14 -3.38 36.26
C ALA A 381 -9.49 -3.05 37.71
N VAL A 382 -10.24 -3.93 38.39
CA VAL A 382 -10.60 -3.75 39.81
C VAL A 382 -9.35 -3.76 40.71
N GLU A 383 -8.40 -4.66 40.49
CA GLU A 383 -7.13 -4.70 41.24
C GLU A 383 -6.32 -3.40 41.12
N HIS A 384 -6.46 -2.69 40.01
CA HIS A 384 -5.81 -1.42 39.74
C HIS A 384 -6.68 -0.19 40.05
N GLY A 385 -7.83 -0.36 40.70
CA GLY A 385 -8.74 0.75 41.05
C GLY A 385 -9.37 1.41 39.83
N LEU A 386 -9.59 0.65 38.75
CA LEU A 386 -10.20 1.09 37.51
C LEU A 386 -11.60 0.46 37.34
N PRO A 387 -12.52 1.17 36.67
CA PRO A 387 -13.80 0.60 36.26
C PRO A 387 -13.65 -0.74 35.52
N PRO A 388 -14.46 -1.77 35.85
CA PRO A 388 -14.44 -3.08 35.19
C PRO A 388 -15.14 -3.07 33.82
N CYS A 389 -14.91 -2.03 33.02
CA CYS A 389 -15.43 -1.90 31.66
C CYS A 389 -14.34 -2.22 30.62
N ALA A 390 -14.72 -2.30 29.34
CA ALA A 390 -13.76 -2.58 28.28
C ALA A 390 -12.66 -1.51 28.23
N PRO A 391 -11.40 -1.86 27.87
CA PRO A 391 -10.26 -0.94 27.84
C PRO A 391 -10.31 -0.01 26.61
N ARG A 392 -11.41 0.72 26.44
CA ARG A 392 -11.68 1.65 25.36
C ARG A 392 -12.21 2.94 25.94
N ARG A 393 -11.84 4.07 25.34
CA ARG A 393 -12.23 5.40 25.81
C ARG A 393 -13.74 5.54 25.95
N ASP A 394 -14.50 5.03 24.98
CA ASP A 394 -15.96 5.14 24.96
C ASP A 394 -16.62 4.36 26.10
N ALA A 395 -16.08 3.17 26.44
CA ALA A 395 -16.59 2.36 27.55
C ALA A 395 -16.33 2.98 28.93
N TYR A 396 -15.24 3.75 29.08
CA TYR A 396 -15.02 4.55 30.30
C TYR A 396 -15.98 5.74 30.38
N LEU A 397 -16.25 6.40 29.25
CA LEU A 397 -17.22 7.51 29.20
C LEU A 397 -18.63 7.03 29.56
N GLU A 398 -19.09 5.92 28.97
CA GLU A 398 -20.38 5.31 29.28
C GLU A 398 -20.48 4.92 30.76
N PHE A 399 -19.42 4.35 31.34
CA PHE A 399 -19.38 3.98 32.76
C PHE A 399 -19.54 5.20 33.68
N TYR A 400 -18.77 6.26 33.46
CA TYR A 400 -18.88 7.46 34.31
C TYR A 400 -20.15 8.28 34.05
N GLN A 401 -20.72 8.22 32.84
CA GLN A 401 -22.02 8.84 32.55
C GLN A 401 -23.16 8.11 33.27
N THR A 402 -23.20 6.78 33.18
CA THR A 402 -24.22 5.96 33.86
C THR A 402 -24.10 6.06 35.39
N HIS A 403 -22.90 6.09 35.95
CA HIS A 403 -22.70 6.31 37.40
C HIS A 403 -23.03 7.73 37.87
N ALA A 404 -22.86 8.74 37.01
CA ALA A 404 -23.30 10.10 37.32
C ALA A 404 -24.83 10.22 37.33
N GLU A 405 -25.52 9.41 36.52
CA GLU A 405 -27.00 9.36 36.46
C GLU A 405 -27.62 8.54 37.61
N THR A 406 -26.94 7.50 38.10
CA THR A 406 -27.46 6.62 39.17
C THR A 406 -27.15 7.10 40.58
N GLY A 407 -26.24 8.08 40.76
CA GLY A 407 -25.93 8.68 42.06
C GLY A 407 -25.17 7.75 43.02
N GLU A 408 -24.70 6.58 42.55
CA GLU A 408 -23.82 5.71 43.31
C GLU A 408 -22.39 6.26 43.22
N ALA A 409 -21.87 6.75 44.35
CA ALA A 409 -20.48 7.21 44.45
C ALA A 409 -19.51 6.06 44.07
N ALA A 410 -18.62 6.35 43.11
CA ALA A 410 -17.56 5.45 42.65
C ALA A 410 -16.48 5.19 43.70
#